data_AF-E1VNH2-F1
#
_entry.id   AF-E1VNH2-F1
#
_cell.length_a   1.000
_cell.length_b   1.000
_cell.length_c   1.000
_cell.angle_alpha   90.00
_cell.angle_beta   90.00
_cell.angle_gamma   90.00
#
_symmetry.space_group_name_H-M   'P 1'
#
loop_
_entity.id
_entity.type
_entity.pdbx_description
1 polymer ?
#
loop_
_entity_poly.entity_id
_entity_poly.type
_entity_poly.pdbx_seq_one_letter_code
_entity_poly.pdbx_strand_id
1 'polypeptide(L)'
;MRPIMLSPESGICEFHYYDCDGTFIGKSDGERPDPSLFNNAHYVFDRKNELLKNQDLLRGMKKRLAALRQKLIRISVHDVENLMAANHELHELQDKIDRMESGLPPAGRGYGPCTANIQFIQ
;
A
#
# COMPACT_ATOMS: atom_id res chain seq x y z
N MET A 1 -57.63 22.70 -14.20
CA MET A 1 -56.44 22.16 -14.89
C MET A 1 -55.23 22.45 -14.03
N ARG A 2 -54.55 21.42 -13.49
CA ARG A 2 -53.27 21.59 -12.78
C ARG A 2 -52.15 21.27 -13.78
N PRO A 3 -51.07 22.07 -13.85
CA PRO A 3 -49.93 21.73 -14.69
C PRO A 3 -49.18 20.56 -14.05
N ILE A 4 -48.96 19.50 -14.82
CA ILE A 4 -48.02 18.45 -14.47
C ILE A 4 -46.62 19.02 -14.70
N MET A 5 -45.98 19.50 -13.63
CA MET A 5 -44.54 19.71 -13.63
C MET A 5 -43.87 18.34 -13.49
N LEU A 6 -43.43 17.77 -14.61
CA LEU A 6 -42.45 16.69 -14.61
C LEU A 6 -41.08 17.33 -14.34
N SER A 7 -40.63 17.22 -13.10
CA SER A 7 -39.28 17.61 -12.67
C SER A 7 -38.22 16.83 -13.47
N PRO A 8 -37.09 17.47 -13.84
CA PRO A 8 -35.97 16.79 -14.49
C PRO A 8 -35.31 15.83 -13.49
N GLU A 9 -34.63 14.79 -13.98
CA GLU A 9 -33.84 13.82 -13.20
C GLU A 9 -34.59 12.61 -12.64
N SER A 10 -35.13 11.78 -13.54
CA SER A 10 -35.19 10.35 -13.24
C SER A 10 -33.74 9.85 -13.13
N GLY A 11 -33.31 9.38 -11.95
CA GLY A 11 -31.98 8.80 -11.67
C GLY A 11 -31.66 7.50 -12.41
N ILE A 12 -32.28 7.30 -13.58
CA ILE A 12 -32.12 6.16 -14.46
C ILE A 12 -30.96 6.48 -15.40
N CYS A 13 -29.84 5.80 -15.18
CA CYS A 13 -28.66 5.80 -16.05
C CYS A 13 -28.75 4.65 -17.06
N GLU A 14 -28.35 4.93 -18.28
CA GLU A 14 -28.11 3.90 -19.30
C GLU A 14 -26.68 3.38 -19.15
N PHE A 15 -26.51 2.06 -19.23
CA PHE A 15 -25.21 1.41 -19.17
C PHE A 15 -25.00 0.55 -20.42
N HIS A 16 -23.82 0.66 -21.02
CA HIS A 16 -23.42 -0.09 -22.20
C HIS A 16 -22.30 -1.07 -21.87
N TYR A 17 -22.43 -2.29 -22.37
CA TYR A 17 -21.56 -3.41 -22.04
C TYR A 17 -20.85 -3.89 -23.30
N TYR A 18 -19.54 -4.14 -23.19
CA TYR A 18 -18.71 -4.61 -24.29
C TYR A 18 -17.82 -5.78 -23.87
N ASP A 19 -17.50 -6.67 -24.80
CA ASP A 19 -16.52 -7.74 -24.60
C ASP A 19 -15.06 -7.26 -24.71
N CYS A 20 -14.10 -8.19 -24.65
CA CYS A 20 -12.67 -7.87 -24.71
C CYS A 20 -12.19 -7.34 -26.06
N ASP A 21 -12.93 -7.61 -27.13
CA ASP A 21 -12.64 -7.13 -28.48
C ASP A 21 -13.31 -5.77 -28.75
N GLY A 22 -14.06 -5.25 -27.77
CA GLY A 22 -14.83 -4.01 -27.89
C GLY A 22 -16.16 -4.19 -28.62
N THR A 23 -16.64 -5.43 -28.78
CA THR A 23 -17.95 -5.71 -29.37
C THR A 23 -19.04 -5.41 -28.36
N PHE A 24 -20.08 -4.71 -28.78
CA PHE A 24 -21.24 -4.42 -27.95
C PHE A 24 -22.01 -5.70 -27.63
N ILE A 25 -22.20 -6.01 -26.35
CA ILE A 25 -22.88 -7.22 -25.88
C ILE A 25 -24.26 -6.95 -25.27
N GLY A 26 -24.59 -5.69 -24.97
CA GLY A 26 -25.91 -5.33 -24.46
C GLY A 26 -25.97 -3.96 -23.79
N LYS A 27 -27.17 -3.61 -23.34
CA LYS A 27 -27.45 -2.40 -22.55
C LYS A 27 -28.44 -2.67 -21.43
N SER A 28 -28.41 -1.83 -20.41
CA SER A 28 -29.39 -1.83 -19.31
C SER A 28 -29.67 -0.41 -18.84
N ASP A 29 -30.90 -0.15 -18.43
CA ASP A 29 -31.32 1.13 -17.85
C ASP A 29 -31.65 0.95 -16.37
N GLY A 30 -31.14 1.84 -15.51
CA GLY A 30 -31.42 1.81 -14.07
C GLY A 30 -30.50 2.70 -13.26
N GLU A 31 -30.63 2.67 -11.94
CA GLU A 31 -29.68 3.38 -11.06
C GLU A 31 -28.30 2.71 -11.03
N ARG A 32 -28.24 1.41 -11.37
CA ARG A 32 -27.03 0.59 -11.32
C ARG A 32 -26.94 -0.34 -12.54
N PRO A 33 -25.73 -0.77 -12.92
CA PRO A 33 -25.55 -1.76 -13.97
C PRO A 33 -26.27 -3.07 -13.64
N ASP A 34 -26.85 -3.72 -14.66
CA ASP A 34 -27.38 -5.07 -14.55
C ASP A 34 -26.25 -6.03 -14.12
N PRO A 35 -26.40 -6.79 -13.02
CA PRO A 35 -25.34 -7.64 -12.51
C PRO A 35 -24.87 -8.73 -13.48
N SER A 36 -25.78 -9.28 -14.28
CA SER A 36 -25.47 -10.39 -15.20
C SER A 36 -24.62 -9.89 -16.37
N LEU A 37 -25.07 -8.79 -17.00
CA LEU A 37 -24.31 -8.15 -18.07
C LEU A 37 -23.00 -7.55 -17.54
N PHE A 38 -23.02 -6.94 -16.37
CA PHE A 38 -21.83 -6.36 -15.75
C PHE A 38 -20.76 -7.41 -15.49
N ASN A 39 -21.11 -8.61 -15.04
CA ASN A 39 -20.15 -9.68 -14.80
C ASN A 39 -19.51 -10.20 -16.09
N ASN A 40 -20.30 -10.35 -17.15
CA ASN A 40 -19.86 -10.87 -18.44
C ASN A 40 -19.11 -9.84 -19.28
N ALA A 41 -19.35 -8.54 -19.07
CA ALA A 41 -18.70 -7.47 -19.79
C ALA A 41 -17.23 -7.30 -19.41
N HIS A 42 -16.40 -7.04 -20.40
CA HIS A 42 -15.01 -6.66 -20.23
C HIS A 42 -14.86 -5.15 -20.03
N TYR A 43 -15.65 -4.36 -20.76
CA TYR A 43 -15.82 -2.91 -20.57
C TYR A 43 -17.27 -2.55 -20.27
N VAL A 44 -17.47 -1.58 -19.37
CA VAL A 44 -18.80 -1.03 -19.07
C VAL A 44 -18.70 0.48 -19.06
N PHE A 45 -19.60 1.13 -19.78
CA PHE A 45 -19.71 2.59 -19.87
C PHE A 45 -21.07 3.04 -19.35
N ASP A 46 -21.13 4.25 -18.79
CA ASP A 46 -22.39 4.91 -18.47
C ASP A 46 -22.89 5.75 -19.66
N ARG A 47 -24.05 6.42 -19.47
CA ARG A 47 -24.67 7.33 -20.44
C ARG A 47 -23.75 8.48 -20.88
N LYS A 48 -22.81 8.90 -20.04
CA LYS A 48 -21.85 9.98 -20.33
C LYS A 48 -20.59 9.44 -21.02
N ASN A 49 -20.57 8.17 -21.40
CA ASN A 49 -19.38 7.46 -21.89
C ASN A 49 -18.24 7.43 -20.87
N GLU A 50 -18.53 7.54 -19.57
CA GLU A 50 -17.56 7.33 -18.51
C GLU A 50 -17.34 5.82 -18.30
N LEU A 51 -16.07 5.41 -18.28
CA LEU A 51 -15.68 4.01 -18.14
C LEU A 51 -15.84 3.55 -16.68
N LEU A 52 -16.83 2.70 -16.43
CA LEU A 52 -17.12 2.14 -15.11
C LEU A 52 -16.35 0.86 -14.82
N LYS A 53 -16.08 0.03 -15.85
CA LYS A 53 -15.36 -1.24 -15.72
C LYS A 53 -14.35 -1.39 -16.83
N ASN A 54 -13.12 -1.76 -16.48
CA ASN A 54 -12.08 -2.16 -17.43
C ASN A 54 -11.32 -3.36 -16.86
N GLN A 55 -11.55 -4.53 -17.45
CA GLN A 55 -10.90 -5.76 -17.01
C GLN A 55 -9.41 -5.83 -17.34
N ASP A 56 -8.92 -5.13 -18.37
CA ASP A 56 -7.49 -5.10 -18.69
C ASP A 56 -6.68 -4.34 -17.66
N LEU A 57 -7.17 -3.16 -17.27
CA LEU A 57 -6.56 -2.38 -16.19
C LEU A 57 -6.56 -3.18 -14.89
N LEU A 58 -7.68 -3.84 -14.56
CA LEU A 58 -7.77 -4.68 -13.37
C LEU A 58 -6.78 -5.85 -13.42
N ARG A 59 -6.66 -6.54 -14.55
CA ARG A 59 -5.69 -7.64 -14.75
C ARG A 59 -4.25 -7.15 -14.64
N GLY A 60 -3.94 -6.00 -15.25
CA GLY A 60 -2.63 -5.35 -15.15
C GLY A 60 -2.25 -5.00 -13.71
N MET A 61 -3.18 -4.39 -12.96
CA MET A 61 -2.99 -4.05 -11.56
C MET A 61 -2.79 -5.31 -10.69
N LYS A 62 -3.58 -6.37 -10.90
CA LYS A 62 -3.42 -7.65 -10.18
C LYS A 62 -2.05 -8.29 -10.46
N LYS A 63 -1.59 -8.28 -11.72
CA LYS A 63 -0.25 -8.77 -12.08
C LYS A 63 0.86 -7.96 -11.39
N ARG A 64 0.74 -6.62 -11.38
CA ARG A 64 1.70 -5.74 -10.70
C ARG A 64 1.72 -5.99 -9.19
N LEU A 65 0.55 -6.18 -8.56
CA LEU A 65 0.44 -6.52 -7.15
C LEU A 65 1.13 -7.87 -6.84
N ALA A 66 0.91 -8.89 -7.66
CA ALA A 66 1.57 -10.19 -7.50
C ALA A 66 3.10 -10.07 -7.63
N ALA A 67 3.59 -9.30 -8.61
CA ALA A 67 5.02 -9.04 -8.77
C ALA A 67 5.61 -8.29 -7.57
N LEU A 68 4.91 -7.29 -7.03
CA LEU A 68 5.34 -6.57 -5.82
C LEU A 68 5.37 -7.48 -4.59
N ARG A 69 4.38 -8.37 -4.42
CA ARG A 69 4.38 -9.38 -3.36
C ARG A 69 5.55 -10.34 -3.48
N GLN A 70 5.83 -10.83 -4.69
CA GLN A 70 7.00 -11.67 -4.93
C GLN A 70 8.31 -10.92 -4.67
N LYS A 71 8.39 -9.63 -5.04
CA LYS A 71 9.54 -8.79 -4.73
C LYS A 71 9.72 -8.65 -3.21
N LEU A 72 8.65 -8.43 -2.45
CA LEU A 72 8.71 -8.36 -0.98
C LEU A 72 9.15 -9.68 -0.35
N ILE A 73 8.67 -10.82 -0.84
CA ILE A 73 9.10 -12.15 -0.37
C ILE A 73 10.58 -12.42 -0.72
N ARG A 74 11.03 -11.88 -1.87
CA ARG A 74 12.41 -12.03 -2.35
C ARG A 74 13.40 -11.05 -1.72
N ILE A 75 12.93 -9.96 -1.10
CA ILE A 75 13.78 -9.18 -0.20
C ILE A 75 14.16 -10.14 0.91
N SER A 76 15.44 -10.52 0.96
CA SER A 76 15.85 -11.50 1.93
C SER A 76 15.69 -10.89 3.32
N VAL A 77 15.19 -11.67 4.28
CA VAL A 77 15.18 -11.26 5.69
C VAL A 77 16.59 -10.84 6.11
N HIS A 78 17.60 -11.47 5.53
CA HIS A 78 19.00 -11.12 5.66
C HIS A 78 19.33 -9.67 5.22
N ASP A 79 18.76 -9.17 4.12
CA ASP A 79 18.96 -7.77 3.70
C ASP A 79 18.35 -6.77 4.69
N VAL A 80 17.22 -7.13 5.31
CA VAL A 80 16.58 -6.32 6.36
C VAL A 80 17.37 -6.36 7.65
N GLU A 81 17.84 -7.53 8.06
CA GLU A 81 18.71 -7.70 9.24
C GLU A 81 20.03 -6.94 9.09
N ASN A 82 20.67 -7.02 7.92
CA ASN A 82 21.89 -6.29 7.60
C ASN A 82 21.67 -4.77 7.63
N LEU A 83 20.54 -4.29 7.10
CA LEU A 83 20.19 -2.86 7.14
C LEU A 83 19.93 -2.38 8.57
N MET A 84 19.29 -3.20 9.40
CA MET A 84 19.06 -2.88 10.82
C MET A 84 20.36 -2.89 11.62
N ALA A 85 21.25 -3.85 11.38
CA ALA A 85 22.58 -3.92 12.00
C ALA A 85 23.43 -2.70 11.62
N ALA A 86 23.48 -2.36 10.33
CA ALA A 86 24.19 -1.17 9.85
C ALA A 86 23.63 0.12 10.45
N ASN A 87 22.29 0.28 10.54
CA ASN A 87 21.67 1.43 11.19
C ASN A 87 22.01 1.53 12.69
N HIS A 88 22.07 0.40 13.39
CA HIS A 88 22.46 0.39 14.80
C HIS A 88 23.92 0.83 14.98
N GLU A 89 24.83 0.31 14.16
CA GLU A 89 26.24 0.72 14.17
C GLU A 89 26.41 2.20 13.80
N LEU A 90 25.62 2.71 12.85
CA LEU A 90 25.62 4.11 12.44
C LEU A 90 25.19 5.01 13.61
N HIS A 91 24.12 4.65 14.32
CA HIS A 91 23.67 5.39 15.51
C HIS A 91 24.70 5.35 16.64
N GLU A 92 25.27 4.18 16.95
CA GLU A 92 26.32 4.09 17.97
C GLU A 92 27.55 4.94 17.61
N LEU A 93 27.90 5.01 16.33
CA LEU A 93 29.02 5.80 15.85
C LEU A 93 28.72 7.29 15.91
N GLN A 94 27.53 7.71 15.49
CA GLN A 94 27.08 9.11 15.60
C GLN A 94 27.08 9.57 17.05
N ASP A 95 26.54 8.76 17.97
CA ASP A 95 26.55 9.07 19.41
C ASP A 95 27.97 9.20 19.97
N LYS A 96 28.92 8.38 19.50
CA LYS A 96 30.33 8.50 19.89
C LYS A 96 30.96 9.79 19.34
N ILE A 97 30.67 10.14 18.09
CA ILE A 97 31.15 11.38 17.46
C ILE A 97 30.64 12.58 18.24
N ASP A 98 29.33 12.68 18.47
CA ASP A 98 28.70 13.80 19.17
C ASP A 98 29.26 13.96 20.60
N ARG A 99 29.55 12.84 21.28
CA ARG A 99 30.20 12.85 22.61
C ARG A 99 31.64 13.34 22.57
N MET A 100 32.41 12.94 21.56
CA MET A 100 33.79 13.41 21.39
C MET A 100 33.82 14.90 21.04
N GLU A 101 32.91 15.37 20.18
CA GLU A 101 32.77 16.79 19.82
C GLU A 101 32.34 17.65 21.01
N SER A 102 31.52 17.11 21.92
CA SER A 102 31.08 17.80 23.14
C SER A 102 32.04 17.66 24.33
N GLY A 103 33.15 16.92 24.20
CA GLY A 103 34.13 16.70 25.26
C GLY A 103 33.66 15.77 26.40
N LEU A 104 32.63 14.96 26.16
CA LEU A 104 32.08 14.00 27.13
C LEU A 104 32.71 12.60 26.94
N PRO A 105 33.10 11.90 28.02
CA PRO A 105 33.68 10.56 27.90
C PRO A 105 32.65 9.54 27.34
N PRO A 106 33.10 8.50 26.61
CA PRO A 106 32.22 7.49 26.03
C PRO A 106 31.47 6.72 27.12
N ALA A 107 30.20 6.39 26.86
CA ALA A 107 29.38 5.59 27.79
C ALA A 107 30.01 4.20 27.97
N GLY A 108 30.73 4.01 29.07
CA GLY A 108 31.29 2.73 29.45
C GLY A 108 30.17 1.72 29.70
N ARG A 109 30.24 0.56 29.02
CA ARG A 109 29.46 -0.62 29.42
C ARG A 109 29.86 -0.98 30.84
N GLY A 110 28.89 -0.98 31.75
CA GLY A 110 29.09 -1.49 33.10
C GLY A 110 29.48 -2.97 33.09
N TYR A 111 30.58 -3.30 33.77
CA TYR A 111 30.83 -4.63 34.32
C TYR A 111 31.28 -4.48 35.78
N GLY A 112 30.38 -4.84 36.69
CA GLY A 112 30.63 -5.63 37.91
C GLY A 112 31.49 -5.06 39.06
N PRO A 113 31.14 -5.35 40.33
CA PRO A 113 31.86 -4.85 41.50
C PRO A 113 33.15 -5.65 41.72
N CYS A 114 34.31 -5.01 41.61
CA CYS A 114 35.56 -5.61 42.05
C CYS A 114 35.70 -5.45 43.57
N THR A 115 35.47 -6.57 44.24
CA THR A 115 35.78 -6.89 45.63
C THR A 115 37.03 -6.21 46.17
N ALA A 116 36.87 -5.32 47.16
CA ALA A 116 37.96 -4.91 48.04
C ALA A 116 38.06 -5.93 49.18
N ASN A 117 39.03 -6.84 49.09
CA ASN A 117 39.37 -7.72 50.21
C ASN A 117 40.87 -8.07 50.19
N ILE A 118 41.70 -7.27 50.87
CA ILE A 118 43.02 -7.63 51.46
C ILE A 118 43.22 -6.65 52.65
N GLN A 119 42.88 -7.04 53.87
CA GLN A 119 43.75 -7.60 54.94
C GLN A 119 44.77 -6.64 55.58
N PHE A 120 44.69 -6.61 56.91
CA PHE A 120 45.44 -5.89 57.94
C PHE A 120 46.97 -5.90 57.78
N ILE A 121 47.61 -4.80 58.19
CA ILE A 121 48.88 -4.85 58.94
C ILE A 121 48.69 -3.99 60.20
N GLN A 122 49.13 -4.55 61.32
CA GLN A 122 49.09 -4.01 62.69
C GLN A 122 49.88 -2.71 62.85
#